data_AF-A0A8T3BXP9-F1
#
_entry.id   AF-A0A8T3BXP9-F1
#
_cell.length_a   1.000
_cell.length_b   1.000
_cell.length_c   1.000
_cell.angle_alpha   90.00
_cell.angle_beta   90.00
_cell.angle_gamma   90.00
#
_symmetry.space_group_name_H-M   'P 1'
#
loop_
_entity.id
_entity.type
_entity.pdbx_description
1 polymer ?
#
loop_
_entity_poly.entity_id
_entity_poly.type
_entity_poly.pdbx_seq_one_letter_code
_entity_poly.pdbx_strand_id
1 'polypeptide(L)'
;MFAKIFRRCKDEPGSVSSSSKLQQAFERLEKKEIILQEKIALEIERAKEFTKAKNRPAALQCLMRKKFYEEQIEHLGSFQMLIHDKEQKLQKKSSIIGGQREQITSNVNGKLGKSSIRATLDSAL
;
A
#
# COMPACT_ATOMS: atom_id res chain seq x y z
N MET A 1 7.56 -5.05 29.59
CA MET A 1 7.52 -6.41 28.99
C MET A 1 6.75 -6.39 27.67
N PHE A 2 7.31 -5.87 26.57
CA PHE A 2 6.59 -5.75 25.27
C PHE A 2 7.42 -6.16 24.03
N ALA A 3 8.58 -6.79 24.20
CA ALA A 3 9.48 -7.13 23.08
C ALA A 3 9.20 -8.50 22.43
N LYS A 4 8.09 -9.17 22.75
CA LYS A 4 7.84 -10.57 22.35
C LYS A 4 6.71 -10.81 21.35
N ILE A 5 6.01 -9.76 20.89
CA ILE A 5 4.88 -9.91 19.95
C ILE A 5 5.31 -9.67 18.48
N PHE A 6 6.52 -9.18 18.23
CA PHE A 6 7.08 -9.02 16.87
C PHE A 6 7.81 -10.27 16.34
N ARG A 7 7.32 -11.48 16.65
CA ARG A 7 7.90 -12.73 16.13
C ARG A 7 6.89 -13.49 15.27
N ARG A 8 7.18 -13.50 13.96
CA ARG A 8 6.55 -14.25 12.85
C ARG A 8 5.19 -13.76 12.36
N CYS A 9 5.20 -12.88 11.36
CA CYS A 9 4.44 -13.16 10.14
C CYS A 9 5.45 -13.73 9.14
N LYS A 10 5.58 -15.05 9.16
CA LYS A 10 6.26 -15.82 8.13
C LYS A 10 5.34 -15.81 6.92
N ASP A 11 5.89 -15.44 5.77
CA ASP A 11 5.20 -15.41 4.48
C ASP A 11 4.49 -16.74 4.22
N GLU A 12 3.15 -16.74 4.19
CA GLU A 12 2.36 -17.84 3.66
C GLU A 12 1.90 -17.50 2.22
N PRO A 13 2.19 -18.38 1.24
CA PRO A 13 1.99 -18.15 -0.18
C PRO A 13 0.54 -18.45 -0.60
N GLY A 14 -0.40 -17.62 -0.15
CA GLY A 14 -1.66 -17.44 -0.86
C GLY A 14 -1.40 -16.49 -2.04
N SER A 15 -1.50 -17.01 -3.27
CA SER A 15 -1.39 -16.31 -4.56
C SER A 15 -2.52 -15.29 -4.80
N VAL A 16 -2.73 -14.41 -3.82
CA VAL A 16 -3.55 -13.21 -3.91
C VAL A 16 -2.56 -12.17 -4.44
N SER A 17 -2.77 -11.71 -5.68
CA SER A 17 -1.87 -10.76 -6.36
C SER A 17 -1.51 -9.62 -5.39
N SER A 18 -0.26 -9.16 -5.39
CA SER A 18 0.18 -8.07 -4.50
C SER A 18 -0.81 -6.88 -4.53
N SER A 19 -1.37 -6.59 -5.70
CA SER A 19 -2.45 -5.61 -5.92
C SER A 19 -3.70 -5.85 -5.05
N SER A 20 -4.24 -7.07 -5.01
CA SER A 20 -5.44 -7.38 -4.20
C SER A 20 -5.20 -7.30 -2.69
N LYS A 21 -3.99 -7.59 -2.20
CA LYS A 21 -3.60 -7.38 -0.78
C LYS A 21 -3.54 -5.89 -0.43
N LEU A 22 -3.08 -5.04 -1.35
CA LEU A 22 -3.07 -3.59 -1.17
C LEU A 22 -4.48 -3.01 -1.13
N GLN A 23 -5.37 -3.41 -2.05
CA GLN A 23 -6.77 -2.96 -2.03
C GLN A 23 -7.48 -3.33 -0.72
N GLN A 24 -7.29 -4.56 -0.22
CA GLN A 24 -7.86 -4.97 1.07
C GLN A 24 -7.27 -4.15 2.25
N ALA A 25 -6.01 -3.74 2.17
CA ALA A 25 -5.41 -2.86 3.17
C ALA A 25 -6.03 -1.46 3.13
N PHE A 26 -6.26 -0.89 1.93
CA PHE A 26 -6.95 0.40 1.78
C PHE A 26 -8.36 0.38 2.38
N GLU A 27 -9.18 -0.61 2.02
CA GLU A 27 -10.54 -0.71 2.53
C GLU A 27 -10.58 -0.82 4.07
N ARG A 28 -9.62 -1.52 4.66
CA ARG A 28 -9.48 -1.63 6.12
C ARG A 28 -9.03 -0.31 6.76
N LEU A 29 -8.14 0.43 6.12
CA LEU A 29 -7.67 1.73 6.62
C LEU A 29 -8.79 2.77 6.58
N GLU A 30 -9.53 2.83 5.48
CA GLU A 30 -10.67 3.75 5.30
C GLU A 30 -11.77 3.50 6.34
N LYS A 31 -12.19 2.24 6.51
CA LYS A 31 -13.17 1.87 7.55
C LYS A 31 -12.67 2.25 8.95
N LYS A 32 -11.38 2.07 9.22
CA LYS A 32 -10.80 2.40 10.53
C LYS A 32 -10.75 3.91 10.76
N GLU A 33 -10.47 4.70 9.73
CA GLU A 33 -10.48 6.17 9.79
C GLU A 33 -11.88 6.70 10.12
N ILE A 34 -12.90 6.21 9.42
CA ILE A 34 -14.31 6.58 9.66
C ILE A 34 -14.71 6.30 11.12
N ILE A 35 -14.42 5.10 11.62
CA ILE A 35 -14.72 4.72 13.01
C ILE A 35 -13.99 5.62 14.02
N LEU A 36 -12.74 6.02 13.73
CA LEU A 36 -11.98 6.91 14.61
C LEU A 36 -12.56 8.34 14.61
N GLN A 37 -13.00 8.84 13.46
CA GLN A 37 -13.67 10.14 13.34
C GLN A 37 -15.00 10.15 14.11
N GLU A 38 -15.81 9.09 14.01
CA GLU A 38 -17.03 8.92 14.79
C GLU A 38 -16.74 8.92 16.31
N LYS A 39 -15.70 8.19 16.74
CA LYS A 39 -15.28 8.18 18.15
C LYS A 39 -14.84 9.56 18.65
N ILE A 40 -14.14 10.33 17.82
CA ILE A 40 -13.75 11.70 18.15
C ILE A 40 -15.00 12.57 18.35
N ALA A 41 -15.98 12.49 17.44
CA ALA A 41 -17.22 13.24 17.57
C ALA A 41 -17.95 12.91 18.88
N LEU A 42 -18.04 11.62 19.23
CA LEU A 42 -18.64 11.17 20.50
C LEU A 42 -17.90 11.69 21.74
N GLU A 43 -16.56 11.66 21.75
CA GLU A 43 -15.80 12.19 22.90
C GLU A 43 -15.93 13.72 23.01
N ILE A 44 -16.09 14.44 21.89
CA ILE A 44 -16.38 15.89 21.90
C ILE A 44 -17.75 16.16 22.52
N GLU A 45 -18.78 15.40 22.15
CA GLU A 45 -20.11 15.56 22.74
C GLU A 45 -20.11 15.27 24.24
N ARG A 46 -19.50 14.18 24.68
CA ARG A 46 -19.32 13.88 26.11
C ARG A 46 -18.55 14.96 26.85
N ALA A 47 -17.48 15.48 26.26
CA ALA A 47 -16.71 16.58 26.87
C ALA A 47 -17.59 17.83 27.08
N LYS A 48 -18.48 18.15 26.13
CA LYS A 48 -19.44 19.26 26.26
C LYS A 48 -20.44 19.00 27.39
N GLU A 49 -20.95 17.78 27.53
CA GLU A 49 -21.84 17.39 28.63
C GLU A 49 -21.16 17.51 29.99
N PHE A 50 -19.95 16.99 30.15
CA PHE A 50 -19.20 17.09 31.41
C PHE A 50 -18.82 18.53 31.74
N THR A 51 -18.58 19.38 30.73
CA THR A 51 -18.35 20.81 30.93
C THR A 51 -19.62 21.50 31.46
N LYS A 52 -20.80 21.18 30.90
CA LYS A 52 -22.10 21.68 31.40
C LYS A 52 -22.38 21.20 32.83
N ALA A 53 -22.04 19.95 33.14
CA ALA A 53 -22.15 19.37 34.48
C ALA A 53 -21.06 19.86 35.47
N LYS A 54 -20.19 20.79 35.05
CA LYS A 54 -19.03 21.30 35.83
C LYS A 54 -18.05 20.21 36.29
N ASN A 55 -18.07 19.04 35.66
CA ASN A 55 -17.16 17.94 35.94
C ASN A 55 -15.88 18.07 35.10
N ARG A 56 -14.96 18.93 35.57
CA ARG A 56 -13.69 19.20 34.88
C ARG A 56 -12.82 17.96 34.67
N PRO A 57 -12.65 17.03 35.64
CA PRO A 57 -11.84 15.83 35.45
C PRO A 57 -12.36 14.92 34.32
N ALA A 58 -13.67 14.69 34.26
CA ALA A 58 -14.27 13.85 33.22
C ALA A 58 -14.17 14.51 31.83
N ALA A 59 -14.36 15.83 31.75
CA ALA A 59 -14.16 16.58 30.51
C ALA A 59 -12.70 16.48 30.01
N LEU A 60 -11.71 16.61 30.91
CA LEU A 60 -10.30 16.46 30.57
C LEU A 60 -9.99 15.06 30.04
N GLN A 61 -10.53 14.00 30.65
CA GLN A 61 -10.35 12.64 30.15
C GLN A 61 -10.94 12.44 28.74
N CYS A 62 -12.10 13.02 28.45
CA CYS A 62 -12.68 12.98 27.10
C CYS A 62 -11.77 13.67 26.08
N LEU A 63 -11.18 14.82 26.44
CA LEU A 63 -10.23 15.53 25.59
C LEU A 63 -8.92 14.75 25.38
N MET A 64 -8.42 14.03 26.39
CA MET A 64 -7.26 13.15 26.23
C MET A 64 -7.56 11.97 25.29
N ARG A 65 -8.76 11.37 25.39
CA ARG A 65 -9.21 10.31 24.47
C ARG A 65 -9.36 10.81 23.05
N LYS A 66 -9.93 12.01 22.88
CA LYS A 66 -10.00 12.69 21.58
C LYS A 66 -8.60 12.81 20.96
N LYS A 67 -7.64 13.36 21.71
CA LYS A 67 -6.26 13.55 21.21
C LYS A 67 -5.61 12.23 20.81
N PHE A 68 -5.80 11.17 21.61
CA PHE A 68 -5.31 9.84 21.27
C PHE A 68 -5.89 9.33 19.94
N TYR A 69 -7.19 9.52 19.67
CA TYR A 69 -7.77 9.12 18.39
C TYR A 69 -7.28 9.98 17.21
N GLU A 70 -7.00 11.26 17.43
CA GLU A 70 -6.42 12.15 16.40
C GLU A 70 -5.01 11.69 16.02
N GLU A 71 -4.16 11.37 17.00
CA GLU A 71 -2.82 10.80 16.76
C GLU A 71 -2.93 9.47 15.97
N GLN A 72 -3.92 8.64 16.29
CA GLN A 72 -4.16 7.40 15.54
C GLN A 72 -4.55 7.65 14.08
N ILE A 73 -5.32 8.70 13.77
CA ILE A 73 -5.65 9.11 12.41
C ILE A 73 -4.40 9.61 11.67
N GLU A 74 -3.58 10.44 12.32
CA GLU A 74 -2.31 10.92 11.73
C GLU A 74 -1.37 9.76 11.37
N HIS A 75 -1.26 8.77 12.25
CA HIS A 75 -0.52 7.55 11.97
C HIS A 75 -1.12 6.78 10.78
N LEU A 76 -2.45 6.70 10.64
CA LEU A 76 -3.10 6.07 9.48
C LEU A 76 -2.78 6.80 8.18
N GLY A 77 -2.77 8.13 8.18
CA GLY A 77 -2.35 8.94 7.02
C GLY A 77 -0.90 8.64 6.60
N SER A 78 0.00 8.49 7.57
CA SER A 78 1.39 8.06 7.31
C SER A 78 1.45 6.66 6.67
N PHE A 79 0.60 5.73 7.10
CA PHE A 79 0.51 4.40 6.48
C PHE A 79 -0.05 4.43 5.06
N GLN A 80 -1.04 5.27 4.77
CA GLN A 80 -1.57 5.44 3.41
C GLN A 80 -0.48 5.91 2.44
N MET A 81 0.36 6.87 2.84
CA MET A 81 1.49 7.34 2.03
C MET A 81 2.50 6.23 1.72
N LEU A 82 2.80 5.37 2.70
CA LEU A 82 3.69 4.22 2.51
C LEU A 82 3.13 3.17 1.56
N ILE A 83 1.80 2.98 1.55
CA ILE A 83 1.15 2.05 0.63
C ILE A 83 1.19 2.63 -0.79
N HIS A 84 0.88 3.91 -0.96
CA HIS A 84 0.95 4.59 -2.25
C HIS A 84 2.36 4.56 -2.85
N ASP A 85 3.42 4.77 -2.05
CA ASP A 85 4.80 4.64 -2.53
C ASP A 85 5.12 3.23 -3.04
N LYS A 86 4.61 2.19 -2.35
CA LYS A 86 4.75 0.80 -2.79
C LYS A 86 4.01 0.54 -4.10
N GLU A 87 2.80 1.09 -4.28
CA GLU A 87 2.06 1.00 -5.55
C GLU A 87 2.84 1.62 -6.69
N GLN A 88 3.34 2.85 -6.49
CA GLN A 88 4.12 3.55 -7.50
C GLN A 88 5.40 2.77 -7.87
N LYS A 89 6.08 2.18 -6.88
CA LYS A 89 7.27 1.35 -7.11
C LYS A 89 6.96 0.08 -7.90
N LEU A 90 5.83 -0.58 -7.62
CA LEU A 90 5.39 -1.75 -8.38
C LEU A 90 5.05 -1.38 -9.83
N GLN A 91 4.36 -0.26 -10.04
CA GLN A 91 4.02 0.25 -11.37
C GLN A 91 5.25 0.62 -12.20
N LYS A 92 6.27 1.25 -11.59
CA LYS A 92 7.55 1.54 -12.25
C LYS A 92 8.27 0.25 -12.67
N LYS A 93 8.30 -0.77 -11.81
CA LYS A 93 8.91 -2.07 -12.13
C LYS A 93 8.24 -2.76 -13.32
N SER A 94 6.90 -2.74 -13.40
CA SER A 94 6.20 -3.33 -14.55
C SER A 94 6.48 -2.60 -15.86
N SER A 95 6.62 -1.28 -15.83
CA SER A 95 7.04 -0.49 -17.02
C SER A 95 8.45 -0.86 -17.49
N ILE A 96 9.39 -1.04 -16.57
CA ILE A 96 10.78 -1.43 -16.91
C ILE A 96 10.82 -2.84 -17.51
N ILE A 97 10.04 -3.78 -16.98
CA ILE A 97 9.95 -5.15 -17.52
C ILE A 97 9.29 -5.16 -18.90
N GLY A 98 8.25 -4.32 -19.12
CA GLY A 98 7.63 -4.14 -20.43
C GLY A 98 8.62 -3.61 -21.47
N GLY A 99 9.40 -2.59 -21.11
CA GLY A 99 10.44 -2.02 -21.98
C GLY A 99 11.61 -2.98 -22.27
N GLN A 100 11.96 -3.87 -21.34
CA GLN A 100 12.96 -4.91 -21.61
C GLN A 100 12.42 -6.03 -22.52
N ARG A 101 11.12 -6.34 -22.45
CA ARG A 101 10.50 -7.37 -23.30
C ARG A 101 10.51 -6.98 -24.78
N GLU A 102 10.25 -5.71 -25.10
CA GLU A 102 10.29 -5.18 -26.48
C GLU A 102 11.70 -5.21 -27.09
N GLN A 103 12.74 -4.99 -26.27
CA GLN A 103 14.13 -5.10 -26.71
C GLN A 103 14.57 -6.56 -26.92
N ILE A 104 14.09 -7.51 -26.11
CA ILE A 104 14.42 -8.93 -26.30
C ILE A 104 13.69 -9.51 -27.52
N THR A 105 12.41 -9.16 -27.76
CA THR A 105 11.66 -9.67 -28.94
C THR A 105 12.18 -9.11 -30.27
N SER A 106 12.70 -7.89 -30.30
CA SER A 106 13.32 -7.32 -31.50
C SER A 106 14.72 -7.92 -31.79
N ASN A 107 15.46 -8.30 -30.75
CA ASN A 107 16.82 -8.84 -30.92
C ASN A 107 16.85 -10.33 -31.34
N VAL A 108 15.80 -11.11 -31.05
CA VAL A 108 15.71 -12.52 -31.49
C VAL A 108 15.28 -12.63 -32.96
N ASN A 109 14.42 -11.74 -33.47
CA ASN A 109 14.00 -11.76 -34.88
C ASN A 109 15.07 -11.25 -35.87
N GLY A 110 16.13 -10.59 -35.40
CA GLY A 110 17.25 -10.16 -36.24
C GLY A 110 18.30 -11.24 -36.51
N LYS A 111 18.30 -12.35 -35.75
CA LYS A 111 19.40 -13.33 -35.77
C LYS A 111 19.09 -14.66 -36.47
N LEU A 112 17.86 -14.89 -36.94
CA LEU A 112 17.49 -16.13 -37.66
C LEU A 112 17.24 -15.97 -39.17
N GLY A 113 17.39 -14.77 -39.75
CA GLY A 113 16.95 -14.51 -41.13
C GLY A 113 18.03 -14.26 -42.19
N LYS A 114 19.33 -14.25 -41.87
CA LYS A 114 20.36 -13.76 -42.82
C LYS A 114 21.60 -14.63 -43.01
N SER A 115 21.80 -15.69 -42.23
CA SER A 115 22.97 -16.58 -42.39
C SER A 115 22.74 -17.80 -43.30
N SER A 116 21.50 -18.16 -43.65
CA SER A 116 21.24 -19.38 -44.44
C SER A 116 20.93 -19.16 -45.93
N ILE A 117 20.68 -17.93 -46.39
CA ILE A 117 20.25 -17.67 -47.79
C ILE A 117 21.42 -17.18 -48.68
N ARG A 118 22.55 -16.74 -48.10
CA ARG A 118 23.71 -16.27 -48.88
C ARG A 118 24.69 -17.36 -49.31
N ALA A 119 24.53 -18.60 -48.83
CA ALA A 119 25.47 -19.68 -49.13
C ALA A 119 25.08 -20.57 -50.33
N THR A 120 23.91 -20.35 -50.95
CA THR A 120 23.39 -21.26 -52.00
C THR A 120 23.12 -20.58 -53.35
N LEU A 121 23.53 -19.32 -53.54
CA LEU A 121 23.29 -18.58 -54.79
C LEU A 121 24.57 -18.22 -55.58
N ASP A 122 25.76 -18.61 -55.10
CA ASP A 122 27.05 -18.43 -55.81
C ASP A 122 27.62 -19.76 -56.36
N SER A 123 26.81 -20.81 -56.50
CA SER A 123 27.25 -22.12 -57.03
C SER A 123 26.48 -22.60 -58.25
N ALA A 124 25.70 -21.73 -58.90
CA ALA A 124 25.00 -22.06 -60.13
C ALA A 124 24.87 -20.82 -61.03
N LEU A 125 25.98 -20.40 -61.64
CA LEU A 125 26.05 -19.73 -62.95
C LEU A 125 27.49 -19.76 -63.46
#